data_AF-A0A968CU66-F1
#
_entry.id   AF-A0A968CU66-F1
#
_cell.length_a   1.000
_cell.length_b   1.000
_cell.length_c   1.000
_cell.angle_alpha   90.00
_cell.angle_beta   90.00
_cell.angle_gamma   90.00
#
_symmetry.space_group_name_H-M   'P 1'
#
loop_
_entity.id
_entity.type
_entity.pdbx_description
1 polymer ?
#
loop_
_entity_poly.entity_id
_entity_poly.type
_entity_poly.pdbx_seq_one_letter_code
_entity_poly.pdbx_strand_id
1 'polypeptide(L)'
;MSMAMRAPALLTLLWLNAFAVAAAAETVYVSDRFEIGIHESTSIDSVILAVIPSGTPLEVAGRDGEFVQVTTPDGIKGWVDGRYLVSERPAGGTVVQDDAKLAEATRLLGAARAEVEVLRQRVSELQRDAASA
;
A
#
# COMPACT_ATOMS: atom_id res chain seq x y z
N MET A 1 -61.33 -21.19 -40.91
CA MET A 1 -61.97 -20.23 -39.98
C MET A 1 -60.87 -19.74 -39.05
N SER A 2 -60.35 -18.55 -39.34
CA SER A 2 -59.17 -17.97 -38.68
C SER A 2 -59.54 -17.54 -37.26
N MET A 3 -58.96 -18.18 -36.24
CA MET A 3 -59.15 -17.79 -34.85
C MET A 3 -57.96 -16.90 -34.45
N ALA A 4 -58.14 -15.59 -34.63
CA ALA A 4 -57.23 -14.56 -34.17
C ALA A 4 -57.30 -14.46 -32.65
N MET A 5 -56.39 -15.15 -31.97
CA MET A 5 -56.12 -15.05 -30.53
C MET A 5 -54.59 -15.22 -30.46
N ARG A 6 -53.76 -14.26 -30.08
CA ARG A 6 -53.53 -13.76 -28.71
C ARG A 6 -52.47 -12.65 -28.74
N ALA A 7 -52.79 -11.46 -29.27
CA ALA A 7 -51.85 -10.33 -29.29
C ALA A 7 -51.44 -9.78 -27.90
N PRO A 8 -52.28 -9.76 -26.83
CA PRO A 8 -51.90 -9.10 -25.57
C PRO A 8 -50.96 -9.94 -24.68
N ALA A 9 -50.92 -11.26 -24.84
CA ALA A 9 -50.06 -12.15 -24.03
C ALA A 9 -48.59 -12.16 -24.49
N LEU A 10 -48.33 -11.83 -25.76
CA LEU A 10 -46.97 -11.68 -26.28
C LEU A 10 -46.34 -10.34 -25.86
N LEU A 11 -47.14 -9.28 -25.75
CA LEU A 11 -46.68 -7.96 -25.32
C LEU A 11 -46.28 -7.93 -23.84
N THR A 12 -46.99 -8.65 -22.96
CA THR A 12 -46.63 -8.75 -21.53
C THR A 12 -45.38 -9.62 -21.31
N LEU A 13 -45.20 -10.70 -22.08
CA LEU A 13 -43.99 -11.53 -22.03
C LEU A 13 -42.75 -10.78 -22.52
N LEU A 14 -42.92 -9.91 -23.53
CA LEU A 14 -41.85 -9.05 -24.05
C LEU A 14 -41.46 -7.94 -23.04
N TRP A 15 -42.42 -7.46 -22.25
CA TRP A 15 -42.19 -6.45 -21.21
C TRP A 15 -41.48 -7.02 -19.98
N LEU A 16 -41.74 -8.28 -19.61
CA LEU A 16 -41.06 -8.96 -18.51
C LEU A 16 -39.57 -9.24 -18.80
N ASN A 17 -39.18 -9.32 -20.07
CA ASN A 17 -37.80 -9.55 -20.52
C ASN A 17 -36.94 -8.29 -20.53
N ALA A 18 -37.56 -7.10 -20.51
CA ALA A 18 -36.85 -5.81 -20.55
C ALA A 18 -36.23 -5.41 -19.20
N PHE A 19 -36.50 -6.16 -18.13
CA PHE A 19 -35.95 -5.93 -16.79
C PHE A 19 -34.74 -6.83 -16.48
N ALA A 20 -33.99 -7.24 -17.49
CA ALA A 20 -32.67 -7.82 -17.30
C ALA A 20 -31.69 -6.69 -16.94
N VAL A 21 -31.63 -6.36 -15.64
CA VAL A 21 -30.61 -5.45 -15.10
C VAL A 21 -29.25 -6.08 -15.39
N ALA A 22 -28.47 -5.49 -16.29
CA ALA A 22 -27.10 -5.90 -16.52
C ALA A 22 -26.30 -5.58 -15.25
N ALA A 23 -25.99 -6.60 -14.45
CA ALA A 23 -25.02 -6.47 -13.38
C ALA A 23 -23.65 -6.19 -14.02
N ALA A 24 -23.18 -4.94 -13.95
CA ALA A 24 -21.83 -4.59 -14.37
C ALA A 24 -20.84 -5.24 -13.39
N ALA A 25 -20.09 -6.24 -13.85
CA ALA A 25 -19.03 -6.81 -13.06
C ALA A 25 -17.84 -5.83 -13.03
N GLU A 26 -17.49 -5.34 -11.84
CA GLU A 26 -16.29 -4.53 -11.63
C GLU A 26 -15.06 -5.45 -11.57
N THR A 27 -14.01 -5.11 -12.32
CA THR A 27 -12.71 -5.78 -12.23
C THR A 27 -11.84 -5.04 -11.23
N VAL A 28 -11.46 -5.71 -10.14
CA VAL A 28 -10.58 -5.20 -9.09
C VAL A 28 -9.28 -6.01 -9.04
N TYR A 29 -8.22 -5.42 -8.47
CA TYR A 29 -6.89 -6.03 -8.38
C TYR A 29 -6.52 -6.31 -6.92
N VAL A 30 -5.71 -7.35 -6.69
CA VAL A 30 -5.13 -7.63 -5.37
C VAL A 30 -4.01 -6.63 -5.10
N SER A 31 -4.06 -5.96 -3.95
CA SER A 31 -2.99 -5.04 -3.53
C SER A 31 -1.72 -5.81 -3.15
N ASP A 32 -0.58 -5.20 -3.40
CA ASP A 32 0.75 -5.63 -2.96
C ASP A 32 1.01 -5.37 -1.47
N ARG A 33 0.12 -4.62 -0.80
CA ARG A 33 0.18 -4.36 0.64
C ARG A 33 -0.22 -5.62 1.42
N PHE A 34 0.78 -6.28 1.99
CA PHE A 34 0.60 -7.40 2.90
C PHE A 34 0.73 -6.95 4.35
N GLU A 35 -0.31 -7.15 5.16
CA GLU A 35 -0.38 -6.79 6.57
C GLU A 35 -0.88 -7.97 7.40
N ILE A 36 -0.42 -8.08 8.65
CA ILE A 36 -0.83 -9.13 9.59
C ILE A 36 -1.21 -8.53 10.94
N GLY A 37 -2.07 -9.23 11.68
CA GLY A 37 -2.46 -8.86 13.04
C GLY A 37 -1.47 -9.35 14.10
N ILE A 38 -1.23 -8.52 15.10
CA ILE A 38 -0.73 -8.93 16.41
C ILE A 38 -1.94 -9.29 17.27
N HIS A 39 -2.03 -10.54 17.68
CA HIS A 39 -3.16 -11.10 18.41
C HIS A 39 -2.90 -11.13 19.92
N GLU A 40 -3.95 -11.02 20.74
CA GLU A 40 -3.85 -11.08 22.20
C GLU A 40 -3.48 -12.50 22.69
N SER A 41 -3.93 -13.54 21.98
CA SER A 41 -3.65 -14.94 22.34
C SER A 41 -3.22 -15.77 21.11
N THR A 42 -2.87 -17.04 21.33
CA THR A 42 -2.46 -18.02 20.31
C THR A 42 -3.64 -18.51 19.48
N SER A 43 -4.46 -17.58 18.98
CA SER A 43 -5.63 -17.84 18.15
C SER A 43 -5.85 -16.70 17.16
N ILE A 44 -6.11 -17.05 15.91
CA ILE A 44 -6.44 -16.12 14.82
C ILE A 44 -7.75 -15.36 15.06
N ASP A 45 -8.68 -15.94 15.83
CA ASP A 45 -9.97 -15.31 16.15
C ASP A 45 -9.89 -14.39 17.38
N SER A 46 -8.71 -14.26 18.00
CA SER A 46 -8.52 -13.40 19.17
C SER A 46 -8.38 -11.92 18.80
N VAL A 47 -8.53 -11.05 19.81
CA VAL A 47 -8.45 -9.60 19.66
C VAL A 47 -7.14 -9.19 18.99
N ILE A 48 -7.25 -8.38 17.94
CA ILE A 48 -6.11 -7.77 17.26
C ILE A 48 -5.68 -6.53 18.05
N LEU A 49 -4.49 -6.58 18.63
CA LEU A 49 -3.86 -5.49 19.38
C LEU A 49 -3.23 -4.45 18.44
N ALA A 50 -2.74 -4.89 17.28
CA ALA A 50 -2.14 -4.04 16.26
C ALA A 50 -2.17 -4.70 14.88
N VAL A 51 -2.11 -3.91 13.81
CA VAL A 51 -1.89 -4.39 12.44
C VAL A 51 -0.52 -3.87 11.99
N ILE A 52 0.31 -4.77 11.47
CA ILE A 52 1.68 -4.44 11.05
C ILE A 52 1.89 -4.80 9.58
N PRO A 53 2.60 -3.94 8.81
CA PRO A 53 2.96 -4.26 7.44
C PRO A 53 4.11 -5.26 7.35
N SER A 54 4.22 -5.91 6.20
CA SER A 54 5.37 -6.74 5.83
C SER A 54 6.69 -5.97 5.97
N GLY A 55 7.73 -6.64 6.47
CA GLY A 55 9.04 -6.05 6.72
C GLY A 55 9.19 -5.32 8.07
N THR A 56 8.11 -5.17 8.84
CA THR A 56 8.20 -4.72 10.24
C THR A 56 9.14 -5.63 11.04
N PRO A 57 10.22 -5.09 11.64
CA PRO A 57 11.10 -5.90 12.48
C PRO A 57 10.39 -6.25 13.79
N LEU A 58 10.49 -7.52 14.20
CA LEU A 58 9.85 -8.04 15.41
C LEU A 58 10.89 -8.73 16.28
N GLU A 59 10.83 -8.50 17.59
CA GLU A 59 11.61 -9.25 18.55
C GLU A 59 10.82 -10.48 19.02
N VAL A 60 11.40 -11.67 18.91
CA VAL A 60 10.74 -12.91 19.34
C VAL A 60 10.91 -13.11 20.85
N ALA A 61 9.80 -13.19 21.57
CA ALA A 61 9.75 -13.44 23.01
C ALA A 61 9.48 -14.92 23.36
N GLY A 62 8.86 -15.69 22.46
CA GLY A 62 8.54 -17.09 22.70
C GLY A 62 7.77 -17.74 21.55
N ARG A 63 7.52 -19.04 21.65
CA ARG A 63 6.75 -19.81 20.66
C ARG A 63 5.79 -20.77 21.38
N ASP A 64 4.60 -20.92 20.83
CA ASP A 64 3.59 -21.89 21.27
C ASP A 64 2.85 -22.44 20.04
N GLY A 65 3.13 -23.70 19.72
CA GLY A 65 2.68 -24.30 18.45
C GLY A 65 3.16 -23.51 17.23
N GLU A 66 2.23 -23.13 16.38
CA GLU A 66 2.49 -22.30 15.19
C GLU A 66 2.57 -20.80 15.51
N PHE A 67 2.19 -20.38 16.71
CA PHE A 67 2.20 -18.98 17.10
C PHE A 67 3.53 -18.56 17.72
N VAL A 68 3.91 -17.31 17.47
CA VAL A 68 5.13 -16.70 17.96
C VAL A 68 4.75 -15.46 18.75
N GLN A 69 5.16 -15.40 20.00
CA GLN A 69 5.02 -14.20 20.80
C GLN A 69 6.11 -13.21 20.40
N VAL A 70 5.73 -11.99 20.09
CA VAL A 70 6.63 -10.95 19.57
C VAL A 70 6.43 -9.62 20.30
N THR A 71 7.43 -8.75 20.20
CA THR A 71 7.35 -7.33 20.58
C THR A 71 7.62 -6.47 19.33
N THR A 72 6.75 -5.49 19.07
CA THR A 72 6.90 -4.52 17.98
C THR A 72 7.85 -3.37 18.38
N PRO A 73 8.36 -2.57 17.42
CA PRO A 73 9.19 -1.40 17.73
C PRO A 73 8.50 -0.37 18.64
N ASP A 74 7.17 -0.31 18.60
CA ASP A 74 6.35 0.57 19.43
C ASP A 74 6.03 -0.04 20.81
N GLY A 75 6.62 -1.20 21.14
CA GLY A 75 6.49 -1.86 22.44
C GLY A 75 5.24 -2.73 22.60
N ILE A 76 4.47 -2.96 21.54
CA ILE A 76 3.27 -3.82 21.59
C ILE A 76 3.72 -5.28 21.66
N LYS A 77 3.25 -6.00 22.66
CA LYS A 77 3.52 -7.43 22.85
C LYS A 77 2.28 -8.26 22.57
N GLY A 78 2.42 -9.29 21.73
CA GLY A 78 1.32 -10.20 21.40
C GLY A 78 1.77 -11.39 20.57
N TRP A 79 0.84 -12.11 19.95
CA TRP A 79 1.05 -13.35 19.21
C TRP A 79 0.82 -13.17 17.72
N VAL A 80 1.61 -13.85 16.90
CA VAL A 80 1.50 -13.83 15.44
C VAL A 80 1.61 -15.26 14.93
N ASP A 81 0.87 -15.58 13.86
CA ASP A 81 1.07 -16.83 13.14
C ASP A 81 2.48 -16.87 12.52
N GLY A 82 3.29 -17.81 13.00
CA GLY A 82 4.69 -17.95 12.64
C GLY A 82 4.92 -18.26 11.16
N ARG A 83 3.90 -18.72 10.42
CA ARG A 83 3.99 -18.99 8.98
C ARG A 83 4.20 -17.73 8.15
N TYR A 84 3.88 -16.55 8.70
CA TYR A 84 4.12 -15.27 8.05
C TYR A 84 5.47 -14.64 8.43
N LEU A 85 6.23 -15.27 9.34
CA LEU A 85 7.49 -14.74 9.82
C LEU A 85 8.66 -15.36 9.05
N VAL A 86 9.52 -14.50 8.52
CA VAL A 86 10.75 -14.88 7.82
C VAL A 86 11.96 -14.28 8.53
N SER A 87 13.11 -14.93 8.39
CA SER A 87 14.36 -14.49 9.04
C SER A 87 15.06 -13.35 8.27
N GLU A 88 14.83 -13.24 6.97
CA GLU A 88 15.37 -12.18 6.12
C GLU A 88 14.28 -11.17 5.77
N ARG A 89 14.64 -9.88 5.69
CA ARG A 89 13.69 -8.82 5.37
C ARG A 89 13.12 -9.04 3.96
N PRO A 90 11.78 -9.14 3.79
CA PRO A 90 11.17 -9.24 2.47
C PRO A 90 11.44 -8.02 1.60
N ALA A 91 11.64 -8.21 0.29
CA ALA A 91 11.87 -7.14 -0.67
C ALA A 91 10.75 -6.07 -0.65
N GLY A 92 9.49 -6.49 -0.48
CA GLY A 92 8.33 -5.60 -0.44
C GLY A 92 8.32 -4.59 0.73
N GLY A 93 9.00 -4.90 1.85
CA GLY A 93 9.17 -3.94 2.96
C GLY A 93 10.16 -2.80 2.66
N THR A 94 10.90 -2.90 1.55
CA THR A 94 11.93 -1.91 1.16
C THR A 94 11.30 -0.72 0.43
N VAL A 95 10.22 -0.94 -0.33
CA VAL A 95 9.62 0.06 -1.24
C VAL A 95 9.20 1.34 -0.52
N VAL A 96 8.58 1.24 0.66
CA VAL A 96 8.19 2.43 1.44
C VAL A 96 9.40 3.22 1.95
N GLN A 97 10.49 2.54 2.30
CA GLN A 97 11.73 3.22 2.70
C GLN A 97 12.44 3.83 1.50
N ASP A 98 12.30 3.22 0.33
CA ASP A 98 12.90 3.69 -0.91
C ASP A 98 12.23 4.98 -1.38
N ASP A 99 10.90 5.10 -1.30
CA ASP A 99 10.17 6.33 -1.65
C ASP A 99 10.58 7.52 -0.78
N ALA A 100 10.68 7.31 0.54
CA ALA A 100 11.11 8.36 1.46
C ALA A 100 12.55 8.82 1.19
N LYS A 101 13.46 7.88 0.90
CA LYS A 101 14.85 8.19 0.52
C LYS A 101 14.93 8.89 -0.83
N LEU A 102 14.07 8.52 -1.79
CA LEU A 102 14.04 9.13 -3.12
C LEU A 102 13.54 10.58 -3.05
N ALA A 103 12.51 10.83 -2.23
CA ALA A 103 12.01 12.17 -1.97
C ALA A 103 13.09 13.05 -1.31
N GLU A 104 13.79 12.53 -0.31
CA GLU A 104 14.89 13.25 0.35
C GLU A 104 16.06 13.49 -0.60
N ALA A 105 16.48 12.49 -1.38
CA ALA A 105 17.55 12.63 -2.38
C ALA A 105 17.21 13.69 -3.43
N THR A 106 15.95 13.72 -3.89
CA THR A 106 15.46 14.73 -4.84
C THR A 106 15.51 16.13 -4.24
N ARG A 107 15.12 16.28 -2.96
CA ARG A 107 15.18 17.55 -2.23
C ARG A 107 16.63 18.04 -2.09
N LEU A 108 17.54 17.16 -1.69
CA LEU A 108 18.97 17.48 -1.56
C LEU A 108 19.59 17.88 -2.90
N LEU A 109 19.26 17.17 -3.98
CA LEU A 109 19.73 17.51 -5.32
C LEU A 109 19.24 18.89 -5.78
N GLY A 110 17.98 19.23 -5.48
CA GLY A 110 17.43 20.56 -5.74
C GLY A 110 18.18 21.65 -4.98
N ALA A 111 18.43 21.45 -3.69
CA ALA A 111 19.17 22.40 -2.85
C ALA A 111 20.61 22.60 -3.34
N ALA A 112 21.33 21.50 -3.63
CA ALA A 112 22.70 21.56 -4.11
C ALA A 112 22.80 22.28 -5.47
N ARG A 113 21.84 22.07 -6.38
CA ARG A 113 21.78 22.78 -7.66
C ARG A 113 21.58 24.28 -7.49
N ALA A 114 20.70 24.69 -6.57
CA ALA A 114 20.48 26.11 -6.27
C ALA A 114 21.75 26.76 -5.69
N GLU A 115 22.45 26.07 -4.80
CA GLU A 115 23.72 26.54 -4.24
C GLU A 115 24.81 26.73 -5.30
N VAL A 116 24.95 25.76 -6.22
CA VAL A 116 25.90 25.87 -7.34
C VAL A 116 25.60 27.09 -8.21
N GLU A 117 24.33 27.38 -8.47
CA GLU A 117 23.94 28.56 -9.27
C GLU A 117 24.30 29.86 -8.55
N VAL A 118 24.02 29.96 -7.26
CA VAL A 118 24.40 31.14 -6.44
C VAL A 118 25.92 31.33 -6.42
N LEU A 119 26.68 30.25 -6.22
CA LEU A 119 28.14 30.32 -6.24
C LEU A 119 28.68 30.76 -7.60
N ARG A 120 28.11 30.26 -8.69
CA ARG A 120 28.48 30.69 -10.05
C ARG A 120 28.21 32.17 -10.29
N GLN A 121 27.06 32.67 -9.85
CA GLN A 121 26.72 34.09 -9.94
C GLN A 121 27.74 34.95 -9.18
N ARG A 122 28.02 34.58 -7.93
CA ARG A 122 28.97 35.27 -7.06
C ARG A 122 30.39 35.27 -7.62
N VAL A 123 30.84 34.15 -8.19
CA VAL A 123 32.13 34.08 -8.90
C VAL A 123 32.14 35.02 -10.10
N SER A 124 31.06 35.09 -10.89
CA SER A 124 31.00 36.01 -12.05
C SER A 124 31.00 37.49 -11.64
N GLU A 125 30.38 37.81 -10.51
CA GLU A 125 30.37 39.17 -9.96
C GLU A 125 31.78 39.58 -9.51
N LEU A 126 32.44 38.72 -8.72
CA LEU A 126 33.82 38.96 -8.28
C LEU A 126 34.80 39.10 -9.46
N GLN A 127 34.61 38.33 -10.53
CA GLN A 127 35.40 38.44 -11.75
C GLN A 127 35.17 39.77 -12.48
N ARG A 128 33.92 40.26 -12.53
CA ARG A 128 33.60 41.56 -13.12
C ARG A 128 34.21 42.70 -12.31
N ASP A 129 34.10 42.65 -10.99
CA ASP A 129 34.66 43.68 -10.11
C ASP A 129 36.19 43.76 -10.25
N ALA A 130 36.87 42.61 -10.26
CA ALA A 130 38.32 42.54 -10.45
C ALA A 130 38.80 43.03 -11.83
N ALA A 131 37.98 42.89 -12.87
CA ALA A 131 38.30 43.39 -14.21
C ALA A 131 38.07 44.90 -14.37
N SER A 132 37.31 45.52 -13.45
CA SER A 132 36.99 46.94 -13.45
C SER A 132 37.89 47.80 -12.54
N ALA A 133 38.73 47.15 -11.73
CA ALA A 133 39.71 47.78 -10.84
C ALA A 133 41.10 47.87 -11.51
#